data_AF-A0A9D1KGR9-F1
#
_entry.id   AF-A0A9D1KGR9-F1
#
_cell.length_a   1.000
_cell.length_b   1.000
_cell.length_c   1.000
_cell.angle_alpha   90.00
_cell.angle_beta   90.00
_cell.angle_gamma   90.00
#
_symmetry.space_group_name_H-M   'P 1'
#
loop_
_entity.id
_entity.type
_entity.pdbx_description
1 polymer ?
#
loop_
_entity_poly.entity_id
_entity_poly.type
_entity_poly.pdbx_seq_one_letter_code
_entity_poly.pdbx_strand_id
1 'polypeptide(L)'
;MIGEAVSPFKADGRRMEKPVQNKKRWKAAVLTAALSMGVWGCQGVGDGYDFQPETSSIYVSEDGKIQSATVENYDKDYYSQSGLEEFLAGQVAAYNKSLGAAELGHNIEGGQTLPAAVVSCSLEEGKAAVIYEYANSESFLDFAEEFHDADNLVSDFKTGTAAEARTEGWLEGMDFVKPGKGQEAADASADEISRLSDQQAVLVETDHPITLETGGRIRYMTRGVSLQDRNTAQIPEGTHVIIFK
;
A
#
# COMPACT_ATOMS: atom_id res chain seq x y z
N MET A 1 -20.00 7.85 46.09
CA MET A 1 -20.38 6.43 46.17
C MET A 1 -19.83 5.74 44.94
N ILE A 2 -18.89 4.85 45.19
CA ILE A 2 -18.27 3.90 44.28
C ILE A 2 -19.30 2.80 43.98
N GLY A 3 -19.55 2.52 42.70
CA GLY A 3 -20.38 1.40 42.24
C GLY A 3 -19.78 0.92 40.92
N GLU A 4 -18.79 0.03 41.03
CA GLU A 4 -18.91 -1.43 40.80
C GLU A 4 -18.70 -1.80 39.33
N ALA A 5 -17.46 -2.22 39.06
CA ALA A 5 -17.08 -2.90 37.83
C ALA A 5 -17.84 -4.22 37.73
N VAL A 6 -18.67 -4.35 36.70
CA VAL A 6 -19.32 -5.62 36.38
C VAL A 6 -18.33 -6.47 35.58
N SER A 7 -17.83 -7.52 36.24
CA SER A 7 -16.96 -8.57 35.70
C SER A 7 -17.54 -9.19 34.41
N PRO A 8 -16.73 -9.53 33.39
CA PRO A 8 -17.21 -10.11 32.13
C PRO A 8 -17.50 -11.62 32.21
N PHE A 9 -17.49 -12.23 33.40
CA PHE A 9 -17.61 -13.69 33.55
C PHE A 9 -19.00 -14.12 34.01
N LYS A 10 -19.67 -14.97 33.21
CA LYS A 10 -20.85 -15.74 33.64
C LYS A 10 -20.42 -17.17 33.98
N ALA A 11 -20.98 -17.70 35.06
CA ALA A 11 -20.66 -19.00 35.65
C ALA A 11 -21.20 -20.18 34.81
N ASP A 12 -20.52 -20.50 33.72
CA ASP A 12 -20.58 -21.79 33.02
C ASP A 12 -19.36 -21.79 32.07
N GLY A 13 -18.35 -22.61 32.36
CA GLY A 13 -17.01 -22.59 31.76
C GLY A 13 -16.92 -22.99 30.29
N ARG A 14 -17.78 -22.44 29.42
CA ARG A 14 -17.75 -22.61 27.97
C ARG A 14 -17.23 -21.34 27.30
N ARG A 15 -16.13 -21.51 26.55
CA ARG A 15 -15.49 -20.49 25.71
C ARG A 15 -16.52 -19.85 24.78
N MET A 16 -16.64 -18.52 24.84
CA MET A 16 -17.44 -17.74 23.89
C MET A 16 -16.89 -17.98 22.47
N GLU A 17 -17.65 -18.67 21.62
CA GLU A 17 -17.38 -18.68 20.19
C GLU A 17 -17.61 -17.27 19.64
N LYS A 18 -16.61 -16.72 18.95
CA LYS A 18 -16.72 -15.42 18.27
C LYS A 18 -17.87 -15.51 17.25
N PRO A 19 -18.76 -14.50 17.15
CA PRO A 19 -19.77 -14.51 16.11
C PRO A 19 -19.09 -14.48 14.74
N VAL A 20 -19.43 -15.46 13.90
CA VAL A 20 -19.02 -15.53 12.50
C VAL A 20 -19.54 -14.27 11.81
N GLN A 21 -18.64 -13.34 11.48
CA GLN A 21 -18.98 -12.18 10.68
C GLN A 21 -19.30 -12.62 9.25
N ASN A 22 -20.56 -12.41 8.87
CA ASN A 22 -21.02 -12.57 7.50
C ASN A 22 -20.33 -11.56 6.59
N LYS A 23 -19.55 -12.04 5.61
CA LYS A 23 -19.03 -11.23 4.50
C LYS A 23 -20.21 -10.57 3.75
N LYS A 24 -20.42 -9.27 3.97
CA LYS A 24 -21.43 -8.50 3.23
C LYS A 24 -20.94 -8.33 1.79
N ARG A 25 -21.50 -9.11 0.88
CA ARG A 25 -21.32 -8.95 -0.57
C ARG A 25 -22.01 -7.65 -0.99
N TRP A 26 -21.25 -6.64 -1.39
CA TRP A 26 -21.79 -5.37 -1.87
C TRP A 26 -22.54 -5.56 -3.18
N LYS A 27 -23.80 -5.12 -3.21
CA LYS A 27 -24.61 -5.04 -4.43
C LYS A 27 -24.54 -3.60 -4.93
N ALA A 28 -23.85 -3.39 -6.04
CA ALA A 28 -23.74 -2.10 -6.70
C ALA A 28 -25.11 -1.59 -7.17
N ALA A 29 -25.40 -0.32 -6.88
CA ALA A 29 -26.48 0.42 -7.50
C ALA A 29 -25.93 1.01 -8.82
N VAL A 30 -26.51 0.61 -9.95
CA VAL A 30 -26.15 1.10 -11.28
C VAL A 30 -26.70 2.52 -11.47
N LEU A 31 -25.81 3.49 -11.68
CA LEU A 31 -26.16 4.79 -12.26
C LEU A 31 -25.50 4.88 -13.63
N THR A 32 -26.33 4.82 -14.67
CA THR A 32 -25.95 5.01 -16.06
C THR A 32 -25.73 6.50 -16.31
N ALA A 33 -24.50 6.91 -16.62
CA ALA A 33 -24.22 8.23 -17.18
C ALA A 33 -23.46 8.07 -18.51
N ALA A 34 -23.89 8.85 -19.50
CA ALA A 34 -23.53 8.72 -20.90
C ALA A 34 -22.18 9.39 -21.22
N LEU A 35 -21.46 8.77 -22.16
CA LEU A 35 -20.16 9.15 -22.74
C LEU A 35 -19.95 10.65 -23.00
N SER A 36 -18.73 11.10 -22.69
CA SER A 36 -17.91 11.90 -23.62
C SER A 36 -16.45 11.47 -23.51
N MET A 37 -15.91 10.89 -24.60
CA MET A 37 -14.51 10.50 -24.71
C MET A 37 -13.59 11.72 -24.66
N GLY A 38 -12.81 11.85 -23.60
CA GLY A 38 -11.58 12.63 -23.57
C GLY A 38 -10.41 11.65 -23.51
N VAL A 39 -9.61 11.59 -24.57
CA VAL A 39 -8.29 10.93 -24.51
C VAL A 39 -7.40 11.80 -23.65
N TRP A 40 -7.29 11.49 -22.36
CA TRP A 40 -6.22 12.01 -21.53
C TRP A 40 -5.06 11.03 -21.66
N GLY A 41 -4.05 11.45 -22.42
CA GLY A 41 -2.84 10.67 -22.60
C GLY A 41 -2.12 10.50 -21.28
N CYS A 42 -1.77 9.24 -20.96
CA CYS A 42 -0.77 8.92 -19.97
C CYS A 42 0.53 9.63 -20.33
N GLN A 43 0.91 10.67 -19.58
CA GLN A 43 2.22 11.28 -19.72
C GLN A 43 2.71 11.83 -18.39
N GLY A 44 3.25 10.92 -17.57
CA GLY A 44 4.18 11.25 -16.50
C GLY A 44 5.52 10.56 -16.80
N VAL A 45 6.29 11.08 -17.77
CA VAL A 45 7.64 10.57 -18.05
C VAL A 45 8.64 11.34 -17.18
N GLY A 46 8.93 10.79 -16.01
CA GLY A 46 10.22 10.96 -15.35
C GLY A 46 11.07 9.72 -15.62
N ASP A 47 12.39 9.86 -15.75
CA ASP A 47 13.38 8.78 -15.99
C ASP A 47 13.48 7.73 -14.85
N GLY A 48 12.47 7.62 -13.99
CA GLY A 48 12.36 6.67 -12.88
C GLY A 48 11.76 5.33 -13.32
N TYR A 49 11.90 4.32 -12.46
CA TYR A 49 11.17 3.06 -12.59
C TYR A 49 9.66 3.33 -12.76
N ASP A 50 9.09 2.82 -13.86
CA ASP A 50 7.67 2.93 -14.16
C ASP A 50 6.92 1.80 -13.46
N PHE A 51 6.11 2.15 -12.46
CA PHE A 51 5.39 1.18 -11.63
C PHE A 51 4.25 0.56 -12.45
N GLN A 52 4.46 -0.66 -12.92
CA GLN A 52 3.53 -1.44 -13.75
C GLN A 52 3.22 -2.80 -13.09
N PRO A 53 2.34 -2.82 -12.09
CA PRO A 53 2.10 -3.98 -11.24
C PRO A 53 1.28 -5.06 -11.96
N GLU A 54 1.75 -6.31 -11.90
CA GLU A 54 1.01 -7.48 -12.42
C GLU A 54 0.09 -8.14 -11.36
N THR A 55 0.31 -7.79 -10.09
CA THR A 55 -0.37 -8.25 -8.88
C THR A 55 -0.58 -7.07 -7.94
N SER A 56 -1.50 -7.18 -6.97
CA SER A 56 -1.63 -6.18 -5.91
C SER A 56 -0.30 -6.00 -5.16
N SER A 57 0.12 -4.75 -4.96
CA SER A 57 1.39 -4.41 -4.31
C SER A 57 1.39 -2.99 -3.76
N ILE A 58 2.23 -2.76 -2.75
CA ILE A 58 2.59 -1.43 -2.26
C ILE A 58 3.87 -0.99 -2.98
N TYR A 59 3.97 0.26 -3.39
CA TYR A 59 5.14 0.82 -4.05
C TYR A 59 5.66 2.08 -3.34
N VAL A 60 6.99 2.15 -3.18
CA VAL A 60 7.68 3.36 -2.70
C VAL A 60 8.77 3.75 -3.67
N SER A 61 8.67 4.94 -4.25
CA SER A 61 9.66 5.46 -5.19
C SER A 61 10.97 5.91 -4.51
N GLU A 62 12.02 6.19 -5.30
CA GLU A 62 13.30 6.70 -4.78
C GLU A 62 13.17 8.07 -4.08
N ASP A 63 12.20 8.89 -4.48
CA ASP A 63 11.85 10.18 -3.86
C ASP A 63 10.83 10.05 -2.72
N GLY A 64 10.42 8.83 -2.36
CA GLY A 64 9.56 8.56 -1.21
C GLY A 64 8.05 8.69 -1.47
N LYS A 65 7.64 8.86 -2.73
CA LYS A 65 6.22 8.81 -3.12
C LYS A 65 5.67 7.41 -2.88
N ILE A 66 4.48 7.36 -2.30
CA ILE A 66 3.80 6.11 -1.93
C ILE A 66 2.66 5.86 -2.90
N GLN A 67 2.61 4.66 -3.45
CA GLN A 67 1.51 4.19 -4.27
C GLN A 67 1.08 2.79 -3.81
N SER A 68 -0.14 2.42 -4.15
CA SER A 68 -0.55 1.02 -4.09
C SER A 68 -1.25 0.64 -5.39
N ALA A 69 -1.22 -0.64 -5.68
CA ALA A 69 -1.93 -1.22 -6.80
C ALA A 69 -2.86 -2.30 -6.29
N THR A 70 -4.10 -2.27 -6.79
CA THR A 70 -5.06 -3.35 -6.58
C THR A 70 -5.30 -3.99 -7.94
N VAL A 71 -4.98 -5.29 -8.05
CA VAL A 71 -5.10 -6.04 -9.30
C VAL A 71 -6.04 -7.23 -9.09
N GLU A 72 -7.15 -7.23 -9.80
CA GLU A 72 -8.16 -8.29 -9.73
C GLU A 72 -8.39 -8.94 -11.09
N ASN A 73 -8.68 -10.24 -11.08
CA ASN A 73 -9.16 -10.92 -12.28
C ASN A 73 -10.61 -10.54 -12.57
N TYR A 74 -10.92 -10.34 -13.84
CA TYR A 74 -12.19 -9.84 -14.32
C TYR A 74 -12.65 -10.61 -15.56
N ASP A 75 -13.75 -11.35 -15.42
CA ASP A 75 -14.23 -12.30 -16.45
C ASP A 75 -15.34 -11.74 -17.37
N LYS A 76 -15.70 -10.45 -17.25
CA LYS A 76 -17.05 -10.00 -17.62
C LYS A 76 -17.08 -8.56 -18.10
N ASP A 77 -17.37 -8.24 -19.35
CA ASP A 77 -17.33 -6.86 -19.91
C ASP A 77 -18.37 -5.83 -19.37
N TYR A 78 -18.70 -5.81 -18.08
CA TYR A 78 -19.71 -4.90 -17.50
C TYR A 78 -19.26 -3.44 -17.40
N TYR A 79 -17.96 -3.17 -17.40
CA TYR A 79 -17.38 -1.84 -17.23
C TYR A 79 -16.49 -1.51 -18.41
N SER A 80 -16.64 -0.30 -18.96
CA SER A 80 -15.56 0.30 -19.74
C SER A 80 -14.47 0.78 -18.77
N GLN A 81 -13.23 0.81 -19.23
CA GLN A 81 -12.11 1.34 -18.44
C GLN A 81 -12.41 2.76 -17.95
N SER A 82 -12.91 3.62 -18.84
CA SER A 82 -13.31 4.99 -18.50
C SER A 82 -14.40 5.05 -17.42
N GLY A 83 -15.37 4.13 -17.46
CA GLY A 83 -16.45 4.10 -16.49
C GLY A 83 -16.00 3.60 -15.12
N LEU A 84 -15.05 2.66 -15.09
CA LEU A 84 -14.40 2.23 -13.85
C LEU A 84 -13.55 3.37 -13.26
N GLU A 85 -12.74 4.03 -14.10
CA GLU A 85 -11.91 5.16 -13.67
C GLU A 85 -12.74 6.31 -13.11
N GLU A 86 -13.79 6.76 -13.82
CA GLU A 86 -14.71 7.80 -13.34
C GLU A 86 -15.36 7.44 -12.00
N PHE A 87 -15.75 6.16 -11.84
CA PHE A 87 -16.31 5.66 -10.60
C PHE A 87 -15.30 5.71 -9.44
N LEU A 88 -14.08 5.21 -9.66
CA LEU A 88 -13.02 5.20 -8.65
C LEU A 88 -12.59 6.63 -8.29
N ALA A 89 -12.41 7.50 -9.28
CA ALA A 89 -12.09 8.91 -9.08
C ALA A 89 -13.19 9.64 -8.29
N GLY A 90 -14.46 9.33 -8.54
CA GLY A 90 -15.59 9.85 -7.76
C GLY A 90 -15.56 9.41 -6.30
N GLN A 91 -15.21 8.16 -6.01
CA GLN A 91 -15.05 7.66 -4.64
C GLN A 91 -13.88 8.34 -3.92
N VAL A 92 -12.72 8.47 -4.59
CA VAL A 92 -11.55 9.16 -4.04
C VAL A 92 -11.85 10.65 -3.79
N ALA A 93 -12.57 11.32 -4.69
CA ALA A 93 -12.98 12.71 -4.49
C ALA A 93 -13.88 12.88 -3.25
N ALA A 94 -14.83 11.97 -3.04
CA ALA A 94 -15.69 11.97 -1.86
C ALA A 94 -14.89 11.70 -0.58
N TYR A 95 -13.94 10.76 -0.61
CA TYR A 95 -13.02 10.47 0.50
C TYR A 95 -12.20 11.70 0.88
N ASN A 96 -11.52 12.33 -0.09
CA ASN A 96 -10.71 13.52 0.13
C ASN A 96 -11.53 14.68 0.72
N LYS A 97 -12.76 14.89 0.23
CA LYS A 97 -13.68 15.87 0.78
C LYS A 97 -14.07 15.57 2.23
N SER A 98 -14.23 14.30 2.59
CA SER A 98 -14.56 13.89 3.96
C SER A 98 -13.45 14.27 4.96
N LEU A 99 -12.20 14.30 4.49
CA LEU A 99 -11.02 14.76 5.23
C LEU A 99 -10.82 16.30 5.18
N GLY A 100 -11.69 17.03 4.48
CA GLY A 100 -11.59 18.48 4.30
C GLY A 100 -10.59 18.92 3.23
N ALA A 101 -10.08 17.99 2.41
CA ALA A 101 -9.26 18.30 1.24
C ALA A 101 -10.13 18.65 0.02
N ALA A 102 -9.49 18.98 -1.11
CA ALA A 102 -10.21 19.25 -2.35
C ALA A 102 -10.99 18.02 -2.84
N GLU A 103 -12.23 18.22 -3.31
CA GLU A 103 -13.11 17.18 -3.87
C GLU A 103 -12.64 16.78 -5.27
N LEU A 104 -11.48 16.13 -5.34
CA LEU A 104 -10.82 15.71 -6.57
C LEU A 104 -10.39 14.24 -6.45
N GLY A 105 -10.56 13.50 -7.54
CA GLY A 105 -10.13 12.10 -7.63
C GLY A 105 -8.69 11.92 -8.14
N HIS A 106 -8.09 12.99 -8.67
CA HIS A 106 -6.75 12.98 -9.26
C HIS A 106 -5.94 14.19 -8.77
N ASN A 107 -4.63 13.99 -8.61
CA ASN A 107 -3.71 15.10 -8.37
C ASN A 107 -3.68 16.05 -9.57
N ILE A 108 -3.54 17.35 -9.30
CA ILE A 108 -3.35 18.38 -10.33
C ILE A 108 -1.88 18.80 -10.31
N GLU A 109 -1.25 18.86 -11.48
CA GLU A 109 0.14 19.29 -11.61
C GLU A 109 0.36 20.68 -10.98
N GLY A 110 1.36 20.79 -10.10
CA GLY A 110 1.65 22.02 -9.33
C GLY A 110 0.65 22.34 -8.23
N GLY A 111 -0.37 21.50 -8.03
CA GLY A 111 -1.32 21.57 -6.92
C GLY A 111 -0.76 20.98 -5.63
N GLN A 112 -1.57 21.07 -4.56
CA GLN A 112 -1.29 20.32 -3.33
C GLN A 112 -1.58 18.84 -3.58
N THR A 113 -0.70 17.97 -3.09
CA THR A 113 -0.92 16.52 -3.10
C THR A 113 -2.14 16.19 -2.26
N LEU A 114 -3.08 15.45 -2.85
CA LEU A 114 -4.29 14.98 -2.16
C LEU A 114 -3.96 13.84 -1.20
N PRO A 115 -4.77 13.62 -0.15
CA PRO A 115 -4.63 12.44 0.71
C PRO A 115 -4.56 11.13 -0.09
N ALA A 116 -5.45 10.96 -1.06
CA ALA A 116 -5.39 9.91 -2.06
C ALA A 116 -5.72 10.43 -3.47
N ALA A 117 -5.14 9.84 -4.51
CA ALA A 117 -5.43 10.15 -5.90
C ALA A 117 -5.38 8.89 -6.78
N VAL A 118 -6.30 8.77 -7.74
CA VAL A 118 -6.20 7.78 -8.82
C VAL A 118 -5.11 8.24 -9.79
N VAL A 119 -4.12 7.38 -10.01
CA VAL A 119 -3.03 7.62 -10.97
C VAL A 119 -3.33 6.97 -12.31
N SER A 120 -3.81 5.73 -12.28
CA SER A 120 -4.18 4.99 -13.49
C SER A 120 -5.21 3.93 -13.19
N CYS A 121 -5.98 3.56 -14.21
CA CYS A 121 -6.89 2.44 -14.21
C CYS A 121 -6.80 1.72 -15.56
N SER A 122 -6.69 0.39 -15.56
CA SER A 122 -6.66 -0.43 -16.77
C SER A 122 -7.61 -1.62 -16.68
N LEU A 123 -8.12 -2.03 -17.84
CA LEU A 123 -8.91 -3.24 -18.04
C LEU A 123 -8.33 -3.97 -19.25
N GLU A 124 -7.35 -4.84 -19.02
CA GLU A 124 -6.58 -5.52 -20.06
C GLU A 124 -6.37 -6.98 -19.70
N GLU A 125 -6.37 -7.86 -20.70
CA GLU A 125 -6.04 -9.29 -20.55
C GLU A 125 -6.85 -10.03 -19.46
N GLY A 126 -8.08 -9.58 -19.19
CA GLY A 126 -8.93 -10.17 -18.13
C GLY A 126 -8.53 -9.75 -16.71
N LYS A 127 -7.76 -8.67 -16.57
CA LYS A 127 -7.41 -8.04 -15.29
C LYS A 127 -7.91 -6.61 -15.23
N ALA A 128 -8.41 -6.23 -14.06
CA ALA A 128 -8.59 -4.84 -13.68
C ALA A 128 -7.42 -4.44 -12.78
N ALA A 129 -6.75 -3.33 -13.10
CA ALA A 129 -5.74 -2.76 -12.23
C ALA A 129 -6.05 -1.29 -11.98
N VAL A 130 -5.88 -0.85 -10.74
CA VAL A 130 -5.90 0.56 -10.36
C VAL A 130 -4.65 0.87 -9.56
N ILE A 131 -4.05 2.02 -9.84
CA ILE A 131 -2.94 2.56 -9.05
C ILE A 131 -3.43 3.82 -8.33
N TYR A 132 -3.25 3.84 -7.02
CA TYR A 132 -3.47 5.00 -6.18
C TYR A 132 -2.14 5.62 -5.74
N GLU A 133 -2.14 6.91 -5.50
CA GLU A 133 -1.03 7.66 -4.90
C GLU A 133 -1.51 8.33 -3.61
N TYR A 134 -0.62 8.41 -2.63
CA TYR A 134 -0.93 8.92 -1.30
C TYR A 134 0.01 10.06 -0.91
N ALA A 135 -0.50 11.03 -0.14
CA ALA A 135 0.30 12.14 0.35
C ALA A 135 1.40 11.71 1.32
N ASN A 136 1.14 10.68 2.14
CA ASN A 136 2.03 10.17 3.18
C ASN A 136 1.56 8.79 3.66
N SER A 137 2.31 8.18 4.57
CA SER A 137 2.02 6.85 5.12
C SER A 137 0.69 6.77 5.86
N GLU A 138 0.29 7.81 6.61
CA GLU A 138 -1.01 7.87 7.30
C GLU A 138 -2.16 7.84 6.29
N SER A 139 -2.06 8.63 5.22
CA SER A 139 -3.08 8.66 4.16
C SER A 139 -3.22 7.31 3.44
N PHE A 140 -2.12 6.58 3.27
CA PHE A 140 -2.14 5.22 2.73
C PHE A 140 -2.86 4.25 3.67
N LEU A 141 -2.50 4.23 4.95
CA LEU A 141 -3.10 3.33 5.95
C LEU A 141 -4.61 3.58 6.08
N ASP A 142 -5.01 4.85 6.22
CA ASP A 142 -6.41 5.26 6.35
C ASP A 142 -7.22 4.87 5.10
N PHE A 143 -6.66 5.09 3.91
CA PHE A 143 -7.35 4.77 2.66
C PHE A 143 -7.49 3.25 2.46
N ALA A 144 -6.43 2.49 2.72
CA ALA A 144 -6.47 1.03 2.62
C ALA A 144 -7.48 0.42 3.61
N GLU A 145 -7.60 0.99 4.82
CA GLU A 145 -8.60 0.58 5.81
C GLU A 145 -10.03 0.92 5.36
N GLU A 146 -10.29 2.17 4.95
CA GLU A 146 -11.61 2.67 4.55
C GLU A 146 -12.19 1.88 3.36
N PHE A 147 -11.36 1.61 2.34
CA PHE A 147 -11.78 0.88 1.14
C PHE A 147 -11.61 -0.64 1.25
N HIS A 148 -11.12 -1.12 2.39
CA HIS A 148 -10.86 -2.54 2.65
C HIS A 148 -10.00 -3.20 1.57
N ASP A 149 -8.89 -2.55 1.18
CA ASP A 149 -7.91 -3.08 0.24
C ASP A 149 -7.12 -4.22 0.90
N ALA A 150 -7.76 -5.39 0.98
CA ALA A 150 -7.28 -6.52 1.78
C ALA A 150 -5.94 -7.07 1.33
N ASP A 151 -5.51 -6.80 0.09
CA ASP A 151 -4.21 -7.27 -0.43
C ASP A 151 -3.05 -6.34 -0.01
N ASN A 152 -3.34 -5.06 0.25
CA ASN A 152 -2.34 -4.05 0.62
C ASN A 152 -2.50 -3.53 2.05
N LEU A 153 -3.52 -3.96 2.79
CA LEU A 153 -3.77 -3.50 4.15
C LEU A 153 -2.65 -3.96 5.09
N VAL A 154 -2.03 -3.04 5.80
CA VAL A 154 -0.96 -3.33 6.79
C VAL A 154 -1.27 -2.62 8.10
N SER A 155 -0.71 -3.12 9.21
CA SER A 155 -0.93 -2.58 10.56
C SER A 155 -0.09 -1.35 10.87
N ASP A 156 1.10 -1.25 10.29
CA ASP A 156 1.95 -0.05 10.35
C ASP A 156 2.73 0.08 9.03
N PHE A 157 2.91 1.31 8.59
CA PHE A 157 3.65 1.64 7.38
C PHE A 157 4.37 2.96 7.58
N LYS A 158 5.68 2.97 7.33
CA LYS A 158 6.48 4.20 7.40
C LYS A 158 7.48 4.26 6.28
N THR A 159 7.68 5.44 5.72
CA THR A 159 8.71 5.71 4.70
C THR A 159 9.55 6.90 5.13
N GLY A 160 10.81 6.89 4.71
CA GLY A 160 11.76 7.97 4.98
C GLY A 160 13.17 7.54 4.62
N THR A 161 14.14 8.40 4.88
CA THR A 161 15.55 8.04 4.72
C THR A 161 16.00 7.06 5.81
N ALA A 162 17.05 6.28 5.55
CA ALA A 162 17.62 5.39 6.57
C ALA A 162 18.20 6.17 7.77
N ALA A 163 18.51 7.46 7.61
CA ALA A 163 18.89 8.33 8.71
C ALA A 163 17.70 8.68 9.63
N GLU A 164 16.55 9.01 9.04
CA GLU A 164 15.29 9.24 9.77
C GLU A 164 14.84 7.96 10.46
N ALA A 165 14.81 6.84 9.73
CA ALA A 165 14.48 5.51 10.26
C ALA A 165 15.33 5.13 11.48
N ARG A 166 16.62 5.47 11.46
CA ARG A 166 17.53 5.26 12.60
C ARG A 166 17.19 6.15 13.78
N THR A 167 16.92 7.43 13.51
CA THR A 167 16.59 8.42 14.55
C THR A 167 15.27 8.05 15.25
N GLU A 168 14.34 7.47 14.51
CA GLU A 168 13.04 7.02 15.00
C GLU A 168 13.05 5.58 15.54
N GLY A 169 14.19 4.90 15.51
CA GLY A 169 14.36 3.57 16.10
C GLY A 169 13.82 2.39 15.28
N TRP A 170 13.42 2.60 14.02
CA TRP A 170 12.87 1.52 13.16
C TRP A 170 13.87 0.39 12.92
N LEU A 171 15.17 0.72 12.94
CA LEU A 171 16.26 -0.21 12.64
C LEU A 171 16.74 -0.98 13.89
N GLU A 172 16.25 -0.63 15.08
CA GLU A 172 16.72 -1.23 16.33
C GLU A 172 16.23 -2.67 16.49
N GLY A 173 17.13 -3.59 16.86
CA GLY A 173 16.80 -4.99 17.04
C GLY A 173 16.52 -5.79 15.76
N MET A 174 16.61 -5.13 14.59
CA MET A 174 16.38 -5.76 13.30
C MET A 174 17.63 -6.54 12.83
N ASP A 175 17.41 -7.74 12.30
CA ASP A 175 18.45 -8.57 11.68
C ASP A 175 18.47 -8.33 10.17
N PHE A 176 19.42 -7.52 9.69
CA PHE A 176 19.53 -7.14 8.29
C PHE A 176 20.38 -8.12 7.48
N VAL A 177 19.93 -8.38 6.26
CA VAL A 177 20.64 -9.17 5.26
C VAL A 177 20.74 -8.41 3.93
N LYS A 178 21.80 -8.67 3.20
CA LYS A 178 22.02 -8.25 1.81
C LYS A 178 21.36 -9.27 0.88
N PRO A 179 20.56 -8.85 -0.11
CA PRO A 179 20.01 -9.78 -1.08
C PRO A 179 21.12 -10.47 -1.89
N GLY A 180 21.08 -11.80 -1.94
CA GLY A 180 22.02 -12.63 -2.68
C GLY A 180 21.50 -12.97 -4.08
N LYS A 181 22.40 -13.14 -5.06
CA LYS A 181 22.03 -13.72 -6.37
C LYS A 181 21.82 -15.22 -6.22
N GLY A 182 20.58 -15.65 -6.02
CA GLY A 182 20.17 -17.05 -6.18
C GLY A 182 20.48 -18.03 -5.03
N GLN A 183 21.05 -17.60 -3.90
CA GLN A 183 21.07 -18.35 -2.63
C GLN A 183 21.60 -17.48 -1.47
N GLU A 184 21.08 -17.77 -0.26
CA GLU A 184 21.30 -17.18 1.07
C GLU A 184 21.70 -15.69 1.14
N ALA A 185 20.79 -14.91 1.71
CA ALA A 185 21.05 -13.51 2.02
C ALA A 185 22.23 -13.41 3.00
N ALA A 186 23.23 -12.60 2.67
CA ALA A 186 24.43 -12.47 3.49
C ALA A 186 24.18 -11.47 4.62
N ASP A 187 24.66 -11.76 5.82
CA ASP A 187 24.50 -10.86 6.96
C ASP A 187 25.04 -9.45 6.65
N ALA A 188 24.28 -8.45 7.06
CA ALA A 188 24.69 -7.05 7.01
C ALA A 188 25.25 -6.62 8.37
N SER A 189 26.42 -5.98 8.34
CA SER A 189 26.98 -5.40 9.55
C SER A 189 26.28 -4.09 9.92
N ALA A 190 26.25 -3.78 11.22
CA ALA A 190 25.73 -2.49 11.70
C ALA A 190 26.47 -1.30 11.08
N ASP A 191 27.77 -1.43 10.79
CA ASP A 191 28.59 -0.42 10.12
C ASP A 191 28.12 -0.18 8.67
N GLU A 192 27.77 -1.23 7.92
CA GLU A 192 27.19 -1.09 6.58
C GLU A 192 25.85 -0.33 6.62
N ILE A 193 24.93 -0.73 7.51
CA ILE A 193 23.63 -0.06 7.67
C ILE A 193 23.80 1.40 8.10
N SER A 194 24.80 1.69 8.95
CA SER A 194 25.06 3.03 9.46
C SER A 194 25.40 4.06 8.36
N ARG A 195 25.95 3.59 7.22
CA ARG A 195 26.42 4.41 6.10
C ARG A 195 25.35 4.70 5.03
N LEU A 196 24.14 4.17 5.17
CA LEU A 196 23.08 4.27 4.16
C LEU A 196 22.20 5.52 4.34
N SER A 197 22.69 6.57 5.00
CA SER A 197 21.87 7.68 5.49
C SER A 197 20.96 8.34 4.45
N ASP A 198 21.39 8.41 3.18
CA ASP A 198 20.65 9.01 2.06
C ASP A 198 19.69 8.04 1.34
N GLN A 199 19.71 6.76 1.69
CA GLN A 199 18.90 5.72 1.05
C GLN A 199 17.48 5.70 1.62
N GLN A 200 16.51 5.30 0.81
CA GLN A 200 15.13 5.13 1.28
C GLN A 200 15.02 3.90 2.17
N ALA A 201 14.19 4.02 3.19
CA ALA A 201 13.84 2.98 4.13
C ALA A 201 12.31 2.88 4.23
N VAL A 202 11.80 1.65 4.27
CA VAL A 202 10.37 1.35 4.42
C VAL A 202 10.23 0.39 5.58
N LEU A 203 9.41 0.74 6.57
CA LEU A 203 8.95 -0.16 7.62
C LEU A 203 7.54 -0.62 7.28
N VAL A 204 7.30 -1.92 7.39
CA VAL A 204 6.00 -2.55 7.22
C VAL A 204 5.74 -3.46 8.41
N GLU A 205 4.59 -3.33 9.06
CA GLU A 205 4.05 -4.32 9.99
C GLU A 205 2.76 -4.89 9.42
N THR A 206 2.68 -6.22 9.25
CA THR A 206 1.53 -6.87 8.61
C THR A 206 1.17 -8.19 9.27
N ASP A 207 -0.10 -8.57 9.23
CA ASP A 207 -0.63 -9.85 9.71
C ASP A 207 -0.79 -10.90 8.58
N HIS A 208 -0.45 -10.53 7.35
CA HIS A 208 -0.47 -11.41 6.18
C HIS A 208 0.64 -11.04 5.18
N PRO A 209 1.04 -11.95 4.28
CA PRO A 209 2.08 -11.65 3.31
C PRO A 209 1.66 -10.53 2.35
N ILE A 210 2.52 -9.52 2.17
CA ILE A 210 2.32 -8.42 1.21
C ILE A 210 3.48 -8.33 0.22
N THR A 211 3.20 -7.79 -0.96
CA THR A 211 4.23 -7.49 -1.98
C THR A 211 4.62 -6.02 -1.85
N LEU A 212 5.91 -5.74 -1.66
CA LEU A 212 6.48 -4.41 -1.71
C LEU A 212 7.38 -4.25 -2.93
N GLU A 213 7.10 -3.25 -3.75
CA GLU A 213 7.94 -2.82 -4.86
C GLU A 213 8.63 -1.49 -4.50
N THR A 214 9.87 -1.33 -4.95
CA THR A 214 10.65 -0.11 -4.71
C THR A 214 11.07 0.54 -6.03
N GLY A 215 11.17 1.86 -6.07
CA GLY A 215 11.62 2.59 -7.27
C GLY A 215 13.09 2.36 -7.59
N GLY A 216 13.88 2.03 -6.56
CA GLY A 216 15.30 1.69 -6.67
C GLY A 216 15.58 0.22 -6.39
N ARG A 217 16.85 -0.17 -6.42
CA ARG A 217 17.27 -1.54 -6.07
C ARG A 217 17.22 -1.74 -4.56
N ILE A 218 16.61 -2.83 -4.12
CA ILE A 218 16.67 -3.27 -2.72
C ILE A 218 18.13 -3.61 -2.36
N ARG A 219 18.67 -2.92 -1.36
CA ARG A 219 20.05 -3.05 -0.90
C ARG A 219 20.15 -3.92 0.34
N TYR A 220 19.20 -3.77 1.25
CA TYR A 220 19.11 -4.50 2.51
C TYR A 220 17.65 -4.76 2.84
N MET A 221 17.40 -5.87 3.52
CA MET A 221 16.08 -6.24 4.02
C MET A 221 16.24 -6.97 5.34
N THR A 222 15.24 -6.91 6.21
CA THR A 222 15.22 -7.74 7.41
C THR A 222 15.12 -9.22 7.04
N ARG A 223 15.76 -10.09 7.83
CA ARG A 223 15.71 -11.54 7.62
C ARG A 223 14.26 -12.04 7.62
N GLY A 224 13.97 -12.96 6.70
CA GLY A 224 12.62 -13.49 6.47
C GLY A 224 11.95 -12.88 5.24
N VAL A 225 12.31 -11.65 4.87
CA VAL A 225 11.89 -11.04 3.60
C VAL A 225 12.50 -11.81 2.43
N SER A 226 11.68 -12.12 1.43
CA SER A 226 12.08 -12.83 0.22
C SER A 226 12.17 -11.88 -0.96
N LEU A 227 13.34 -11.77 -1.57
CA LEU A 227 13.55 -10.97 -2.77
C LEU A 227 13.06 -11.75 -4.01
N GLN A 228 12.11 -11.17 -4.76
CA GLN A 228 11.60 -11.76 -6.01
C GLN A 228 12.44 -11.32 -7.22
N ASP A 229 12.79 -10.04 -7.26
CA ASP A 229 13.69 -9.46 -8.27
C ASP A 229 14.50 -8.30 -7.65
N ARG A 230 15.15 -7.44 -8.45
CA ARG A 230 16.01 -6.38 -7.92
C ARG A 230 15.31 -5.35 -7.03
N ASN A 231 13.99 -5.19 -7.16
CA ASN A 231 13.20 -4.14 -6.52
C ASN A 231 11.83 -4.60 -6.00
N THR A 232 11.49 -5.87 -6.17
CA THR A 232 10.28 -6.49 -5.62
C THR A 232 10.62 -7.47 -4.49
N ALA A 233 9.93 -7.33 -3.36
CA ALA A 233 10.07 -8.20 -2.21
C ALA A 233 8.71 -8.71 -1.71
N GLN A 234 8.70 -9.96 -1.24
CA GLN A 234 7.61 -10.52 -0.45
C GLN A 234 7.93 -10.33 1.02
N ILE A 235 7.09 -9.55 1.71
CA ILE A 235 7.13 -9.33 3.14
C ILE A 235 6.22 -10.37 3.82
N PRO A 236 6.74 -11.20 4.76
CA PRO A 236 5.89 -12.10 5.53
C PRO A 236 5.21 -11.38 6.71
N GLU A 237 4.38 -12.10 7.46
CA GLU A 237 3.78 -11.62 8.71
C GLU A 237 4.88 -11.17 9.70
N GLY A 238 4.64 -10.02 10.35
CA GLY A 238 5.53 -9.41 11.32
C GLY A 238 5.99 -8.01 10.90
N THR A 239 6.99 -7.49 11.61
CA THR A 239 7.60 -6.18 11.34
C THR A 239 8.88 -6.35 10.53
N HIS A 240 8.95 -5.67 9.40
CA HIS A 240 10.05 -5.77 8.45
C HIS A 240 10.50 -4.39 7.99
N VAL A 241 11.80 -4.30 7.67
CA VAL A 241 12.40 -3.08 7.12
C VAL A 241 13.14 -3.41 5.84
N ILE A 242 12.91 -2.61 4.80
CA ILE A 242 13.65 -2.63 3.53
C ILE A 242 14.39 -1.31 3.38
N ILE A 243 15.64 -1.37 2.88
CA ILE A 243 16.44 -0.20 2.51
C ILE A 243 16.83 -0.33 1.03
N PHE A 244 16.58 0.71 0.24
CA PHE A 244 16.79 0.69 -1.22
C PHE A 244 17.37 2.01 -1.75
N LYS A 245 17.97 1.93 -2.94
CA LYS A 245 18.56 3.05 -3.67
C LYS A 245 18.52 2.82 -5.17
#